data_AF-A0AAV6FRX6-F1
#
_entry.id   AF-A0AAV6FRX6-F1
#
_cell.length_a   1.000
_cell.length_b   1.000
_cell.length_c   1.000
_cell.angle_alpha   90.00
_cell.angle_beta   90.00
_cell.angle_gamma   90.00
#
_symmetry.space_group_name_H-M   'P 1'
#
loop_
_entity.id
_entity.type
_entity.pdbx_description
1 polymer ?
#
loop_
_entity_poly.entity_id
_entity_poly.type
_entity_poly.pdbx_seq_one_letter_code
_entity_poly.pdbx_strand_id
1 'polypeptide(L)'
;MQTGTSDVHWTGSYKYVHDDGRVSYPLCFIFSSPVGCKPEQQMMYAGSKNKLVQTVELTKVFEIRNTEDLTEEWLREKLGFFR
;
A
#
# COMPACT_ATOMS: atom_id res chain seq x y z
N MET A 1 -7.21 18.90 20.22
CA MET A 1 -6.56 18.91 18.89
C MET A 1 -6.99 17.64 18.17
N GLN A 2 -7.95 17.74 17.25
CA GLN A 2 -8.36 16.60 16.42
C GLN A 2 -7.34 16.48 15.29
N THR A 3 -6.38 15.58 15.46
CA THR A 3 -5.49 15.15 14.37
C THR A 3 -6.37 14.51 13.31
N GLY A 4 -6.51 15.18 12.16
CA GLY A 4 -7.34 14.71 11.05
C GLY A 4 -6.91 13.33 10.60
N THR A 5 -7.81 12.37 10.78
CA THR A 5 -7.74 10.99 10.28
C THR A 5 -7.77 11.04 8.74
N SER A 6 -6.66 11.44 8.14
CA SER A 6 -6.51 11.63 6.70
C SER A 6 -5.96 10.32 6.14
N ASP A 7 -6.61 9.74 5.12
CA ASP A 7 -6.07 8.57 4.42
C ASP A 7 -4.73 8.94 3.78
N VAL A 8 -3.67 8.21 4.14
CA VAL A 8 -2.31 8.48 3.64
C VAL A 8 -1.98 7.48 2.53
N HIS A 9 -1.62 8.00 1.37
CA HIS A 9 -1.24 7.21 0.21
C HIS A 9 0.29 7.20 0.11
N TRP A 10 0.89 6.01 0.16
CA TRP A 10 2.33 5.84 -0.02
C TRP A 10 2.59 5.07 -1.31
N THR A 11 3.31 5.72 -2.23
CA THR A 11 3.84 5.09 -3.43
C THR A 11 5.36 4.98 -3.29
N GLY A 12 5.88 3.76 -3.37
CA GLY A 12 7.30 3.53 -3.19
C GLY A 12 7.79 2.26 -3.88
N SER A 13 9.02 2.30 -4.37
CA SER A 13 9.73 1.11 -4.81
C SER A 13 10.48 0.51 -3.62
N TYR A 14 10.22 -0.75 -3.30
CA TYR A 14 10.92 -1.44 -2.22
C TYR A 14 12.05 -2.30 -2.76
N LYS A 15 13.22 -2.30 -2.12
CA LYS A 15 14.33 -3.18 -2.49
C LYS A 15 14.09 -4.58 -1.92
N TYR A 16 13.63 -5.49 -2.76
CA TYR A 16 13.44 -6.89 -2.39
C TYR A 16 14.64 -7.74 -2.80
N VAL A 17 15.35 -8.31 -1.84
CA VAL A 17 16.42 -9.28 -2.07
C VAL A 17 15.84 -10.68 -1.94
N HIS A 18 15.92 -11.44 -3.02
CA HIS A 18 15.51 -12.84 -3.11
C HIS A 18 16.57 -13.75 -2.48
N ASP A 19 16.16 -14.94 -2.05
CA ASP A 19 17.06 -15.92 -1.41
C ASP A 19 18.16 -16.44 -2.35
N ASP A 20 17.97 -16.32 -3.67
CA ASP A 20 18.96 -16.65 -4.70
C ASP A 20 19.96 -15.51 -4.98
N GLY A 21 19.88 -14.42 -4.22
CA GLY A 21 20.74 -13.23 -4.35
C GLY A 21 20.27 -12.21 -5.37
N ARG A 22 19.16 -12.45 -6.10
CA ARG A 22 18.60 -11.46 -7.01
C ARG A 22 18.01 -10.28 -6.24
N VAL A 23 18.06 -9.10 -6.83
CA VAL A 23 17.40 -7.90 -6.29
C VAL A 23 16.32 -7.47 -7.26
N SER A 24 15.12 -7.24 -6.74
CA SER A 24 13.99 -6.69 -7.48
C SER A 24 13.50 -5.44 -6.79
N TYR A 25 13.00 -4.50 -7.59
CA TYR A 25 12.40 -3.26 -7.09
C TYR A 25 10.92 -3.21 -7.50
N PRO A 26 10.05 -4.06 -6.90
CA PRO A 26 8.63 -3.97 -7.18
C PRO A 26 8.09 -2.60 -6.76
N LEU A 27 7.40 -1.94 -7.68
CA LEU A 27 6.55 -0.80 -7.35
C LEU A 27 5.38 -1.30 -6.50
N CYS A 28 5.33 -0.83 -5.26
CA CYS A 28 4.28 -1.19 -4.31
C CYS A 28 3.43 0.04 -4.06
N PHE A 29 2.12 -0.14 -4.17
CA PHE A 29 1.17 0.87 -3.76
C PHE A 29 0.59 0.48 -2.42
N ILE A 30 0.85 1.28 -1.39
CA ILE A 30 0.40 0.99 -0.04
C ILE A 30 -0.60 2.06 0.37
N PHE A 31 -1.82 1.61 0.59
CA PHE A 31 -2.93 2.45 1.00
C PHE A 31 -3.14 2.30 2.51
N SER A 32 -2.99 3.39 3.27
CA SER A 32 -3.31 3.40 4.69
C SER A 32 -4.66 4.07 4.92
N SER A 33 -5.66 3.27 5.32
CA SER A 33 -6.98 3.77 5.73
C SER A 33 -7.31 3.36 7.16
N PRO A 34 -7.07 4.25 8.14
CA PRO A 34 -7.36 3.98 9.53
C PRO A 34 -8.84 3.76 9.82
N VAL A 35 -9.11 2.84 10.75
CA VAL A 35 -10.47 2.46 11.18
C VAL A 35 -11.08 3.64 11.93
N GLY A 36 -11.95 4.38 11.26
CA GLY A 36 -12.50 5.65 11.77
C GLY A 36 -12.62 6.73 10.69
N CYS A 37 -12.12 6.48 9.49
CA CYS A 37 -12.37 7.36 8.35
C CYS A 37 -13.87 7.38 8.00
N LYS A 38 -14.37 8.55 7.58
CA LYS A 38 -15.79 8.71 7.25
C LYS A 38 -16.17 7.82 6.05
N PRO A 39 -17.35 7.18 6.03
CA PRO A 39 -17.78 6.34 4.90
C PRO A 39 -17.73 7.06 3.54
N GLU A 40 -18.01 8.36 3.50
CA GLU A 40 -17.92 9.18 2.28
C GLU A 40 -16.49 9.30 1.76
N GLN A 41 -15.50 9.41 2.65
CA GLN A 41 -14.09 9.42 2.27
C GLN A 41 -13.68 8.05 1.72
N GLN A 42 -14.04 6.96 2.40
CA GLN A 42 -13.78 5.61 1.89
C GLN A 42 -14.38 5.38 0.50
N MET A 43 -15.60 5.86 0.23
CA MET A 43 -16.20 5.76 -1.10
C MET A 43 -15.48 6.60 -2.16
N MET A 44 -15.11 7.86 -1.86
CA MET A 44 -14.35 8.71 -2.79
C MET A 44 -12.97 8.11 -3.13
N TYR A 45 -12.29 7.57 -2.12
CA TYR A 45 -10.95 6.99 -2.33
C TYR A 45 -11.01 5.62 -2.99
N ALA A 46 -12.03 4.79 -2.77
CA ALA A 46 -12.22 3.55 -3.50
C ALA A 46 -12.35 3.78 -5.02
N GLY A 47 -13.05 4.84 -5.42
CA GLY A 47 -13.16 5.24 -6.84
C GLY A 47 -11.83 5.74 -7.42
N SER A 48 -11.10 6.55 -6.66
CA SER A 48 -9.82 7.12 -7.09
C SER A 48 -8.68 6.08 -7.11
N LYS A 49 -8.68 5.13 -6.18
CA LYS A 49 -7.73 4.01 -6.09
C LYS A 49 -7.71 3.21 -7.39
N ASN A 50 -8.88 2.79 -7.87
CA ASN A 50 -8.96 2.00 -9.10
C ASN A 50 -8.37 2.75 -10.31
N LYS A 51 -8.63 4.06 -10.39
CA LYS A 51 -8.09 4.89 -11.47
C LYS A 51 -6.57 5.06 -11.36
N LEU A 52 -6.04 5.22 -10.15
CA LEU A 52 -4.60 5.34 -9.92
C LEU A 52 -3.87 4.03 -10.22
N VAL A 53 -4.44 2.89 -9.79
CA VAL A 53 -3.91 1.55 -10.07
C VAL A 53 -3.84 1.29 -11.58
N GLN A 54 -4.87 1.67 -12.32
CA GLN A 54 -4.88 1.57 -13.78
C GLN A 54 -3.90 2.54 -14.46
N THR A 55 -3.78 3.76 -13.95
CA THR A 55 -2.92 4.79 -14.59
C THR A 55 -1.43 4.50 -14.39
N VAL A 56 -1.06 3.94 -13.25
CA VAL A 56 0.34 3.66 -12.89
C VAL A 56 0.70 2.18 -13.13
N GLU A 57 -0.21 1.40 -13.72
CA GLU A 57 -0.07 -0.05 -13.97
C GLU A 57 0.44 -0.83 -12.74
N LEU A 58 -0.06 -0.45 -11.57
CA LEU A 58 0.38 -1.01 -10.30
C LEU A 58 -0.16 -2.44 -10.17
N THR A 59 0.73 -3.42 -10.28
CA THR A 59 0.39 -4.84 -10.11
C THR A 59 0.36 -5.27 -8.65
N LYS A 60 1.01 -4.52 -7.75
CA LYS A 60 1.13 -4.85 -6.32
C LYS A 60 0.53 -3.75 -5.45
N VAL A 61 -0.76 -3.91 -5.17
CA VAL A 61 -1.57 -2.97 -4.37
C VAL A 61 -1.86 -3.61 -3.02
N PHE A 62 -1.45 -2.93 -1.96
CA PHE A 62 -1.65 -3.37 -0.58
C PHE A 62 -2.42 -2.33 0.22
N GLU A 63 -3.23 -2.81 1.15
CA GLU A 63 -4.06 -1.98 2.01
C GLU A 63 -3.78 -2.32 3.46
N ILE A 64 -3.43 -1.30 4.25
CA ILE A 64 -3.16 -1.39 5.68
C ILE A 64 -4.14 -0.49 6.43
N ARG A 65 -4.56 -0.93 7.60
CA ARG A 65 -5.48 -0.16 8.47
C ARG A 65 -4.74 0.56 9.58
N ASN A 66 -3.51 0.17 9.86
CA ASN A 66 -2.64 0.85 10.78
C ASN A 66 -1.27 1.02 10.12
N THR A 67 -0.62 2.16 10.32
CA THR A 67 0.76 2.38 9.86
C THR A 67 1.75 1.48 10.59
N GLU A 68 1.40 0.98 11.78
CA GLU A 68 2.19 0.00 12.52
C GLU A 68 2.23 -1.37 11.84
N ASP A 69 1.23 -1.71 11.01
CA ASP A 69 1.22 -2.95 10.23
C ASP A 69 2.21 -2.89 9.06
N LEU A 70 2.70 -1.71 8.71
CA LEU A 70 3.67 -1.51 7.64
C LEU A 70 5.09 -1.80 8.13
N THR A 71 5.44 -3.09 8.18
CA THR A 71 6.80 -3.54 8.49
C THR A 71 7.50 -4.11 7.26
N GLU A 72 8.83 -4.17 7.30
CA GLU A 72 9.62 -4.83 6.26
C GLU A 72 9.24 -6.31 6.14
N GLU A 73 9.02 -6.99 7.26
CA GLU A 73 8.61 -8.40 7.30
C GLU A 73 7.26 -8.59 6.62
N TRP A 74 6.27 -7.75 6.91
CA TRP A 74 4.96 -7.78 6.28
C TRP A 74 5.07 -7.56 4.77
N LEU A 75 5.88 -6.58 4.35
CA LEU A 75 6.06 -6.28 2.94
C LEU A 75 6.75 -7.44 2.22
N ARG A 76 7.75 -8.08 2.84
CA ARG A 76 8.42 -9.27 2.30
C ARG A 76 7.47 -10.45 2.18
N GLU A 77 6.63 -10.71 3.18
CA GLU A 77 5.60 -11.74 3.13
C GLU A 77 4.63 -11.50 1.97
N LYS A 78 4.14 -10.27 1.84
CA LYS A 78 3.24 -9.87 0.76
C LYS A 78 3.90 -9.95 -0.61
N LEU A 79 5.15 -9.55 -0.74
CA LEU A 79 5.91 -9.63 -1.99
C LEU A 79 6.25 -11.07 -2.39
N GLY A 80 6.51 -11.95 -1.42
CA GLY A 80 6.76 -13.37 -1.62
C GLY A 80 5.55 -14.12 -2.21
N PHE A 81 4.34 -13.60 -2.01
CA PHE A 81 3.12 -14.16 -2.61
C PHE A 81 3.04 -13.97 -4.14
N PHE A 82 3.72 -12.96 -4.68
CA PHE A 82 3.71 -12.63 -6.11
C PHE A 82 4.94 -13.20 -6.85
N ARG A 83 5.29 -14.46 -6.55
CA ARG A 83 6.42 -15.17 -7.19
C ARG A 83 6.15 -15.47 -8.66
#